data_AF-A0A7G7MIC4-F1
#
_entry.id   AF-A0A7G7MIC4-F1
#
_cell.length_a   1.000
_cell.length_b   1.000
_cell.length_c   1.000
_cell.angle_alpha   90.00
_cell.angle_beta   90.00
_cell.angle_gamma   90.00
#
_symmetry.space_group_name_H-M   'P 1'
#
loop_
_entity.id
_entity.type
_entity.pdbx_description
1 polymer ?
#
loop_
_entity_poly.entity_id
_entity_poly.type
_entity_poly.pdbx_seq_one_letter_code
_entity_poly.pdbx_strand_id
1 'polypeptide(L)'
;MNDEQRSPALHRAAEGTDGWEQVVRHQRHATPDHADFYALAGEIVTTLHAFDDLTAVLAEQVAMYAEGRPVYDDTRTVDPAARLAEAAALLRDTRTGVRAAAQAANRFWSAIGHIGTETTP
;
A
#
# COMPACT_ATOMS: atom_id res chain seq x y z
N MET A 1 -4.59 25.71 2.91
CA MET A 1 -3.61 25.02 2.05
C MET A 1 -4.37 24.63 0.79
N ASN A 2 -4.10 25.27 -0.36
CA ASN A 2 -4.83 24.98 -1.60
C ASN A 2 -4.53 23.53 -2.04
N ASP A 3 -5.56 22.79 -2.46
CA ASP A 3 -5.40 21.41 -2.96
C ASP A 3 -4.48 21.34 -4.20
N GLU A 4 -4.31 22.45 -4.93
CA GLU A 4 -3.41 22.59 -6.09
C GLU A 4 -1.90 22.49 -5.75
N GLN A 5 -1.51 22.45 -4.48
CA GLN A 5 -0.11 22.37 -4.04
C GLN A 5 0.31 20.99 -3.50
N ARG A 6 -0.59 19.99 -3.51
CA ARG A 6 -0.22 18.62 -3.15
C ARG A 6 0.61 17.99 -4.28
N SER A 7 1.69 17.31 -3.91
CA SER A 7 2.53 16.56 -4.86
C SER A 7 1.66 15.63 -5.73
N PRO A 8 1.96 15.48 -7.04
CA PRO A 8 1.26 14.51 -7.90
C PRO A 8 1.18 13.11 -7.29
N ALA A 9 2.19 12.70 -6.51
CA ALA A 9 2.18 11.42 -5.79
C ALA A 9 1.06 11.33 -4.75
N LEU A 10 0.77 12.42 -4.03
CA LEU A 10 -0.32 12.46 -3.05
C LEU A 10 -1.69 12.44 -3.74
N HIS A 11 -1.83 13.09 -4.90
CA HIS A 11 -3.07 13.04 -5.68
C HIS A 11 -3.37 11.62 -6.16
N ARG A 12 -2.37 10.93 -6.74
CA ARG A 12 -2.52 9.53 -7.16
C ARG A 12 -2.80 8.59 -5.99
N ALA A 13 -2.18 8.82 -4.83
CA ALA A 13 -2.46 8.03 -3.64
C ALA A 13 -3.91 8.22 -3.15
N ALA A 14 -4.43 9.45 -3.20
CA ALA A 14 -5.83 9.73 -2.88
C ALA A 14 -6.79 9.05 -3.86
N GLU A 15 -6.56 9.18 -5.17
CA GLU A 15 -7.36 8.49 -6.20
C GLU A 15 -7.35 6.96 -5.99
N GLY A 16 -6.20 6.37 -5.66
CA GLY A 16 -6.11 4.94 -5.36
C GLY A 16 -6.89 4.55 -4.12
N THR A 17 -6.87 5.37 -3.07
CA THR A 17 -7.65 5.15 -1.84
C THR A 17 -9.15 5.17 -2.16
N ASP A 18 -9.61 6.20 -2.87
CA ASP A 18 -11.01 6.33 -3.28
C ASP A 18 -11.43 5.16 -4.17
N GLY A 19 -10.57 4.74 -5.10
CA GLY A 19 -10.80 3.58 -5.96
C GLY A 19 -11.05 2.30 -5.15
N TRP A 20 -10.19 2.00 -4.18
CA TRP A 20 -10.34 0.81 -3.32
C TRP A 20 -11.58 0.89 -2.41
N GLU A 21 -11.92 2.07 -1.89
CA GLU A 21 -13.17 2.26 -1.15
C GLU A 21 -14.40 1.97 -2.01
N GLN A 22 -14.39 2.40 -3.27
CA GLN A 22 -15.49 2.16 -4.21
C GLN A 22 -15.58 0.68 -4.59
N VAL A 23 -14.46 -0.01 -4.81
CA VAL A 23 -14.43 -1.47 -5.01
C VAL A 23 -15.13 -2.19 -3.84
N VAL A 24 -14.82 -1.82 -2.60
CA VAL A 24 -15.47 -2.39 -1.41
C VAL A 24 -16.98 -2.11 -1.41
N ARG A 25 -17.41 -0.88 -1.73
CA ARG A 25 -18.84 -0.53 -1.79
C ARG A 25 -19.58 -1.33 -2.86
N HIS A 26 -18.99 -1.52 -4.03
CA HIS A 26 -19.58 -2.32 -5.10
C HIS A 26 -19.66 -3.81 -4.73
N GLN A 27 -18.59 -4.38 -4.19
CA GLN A 27 -18.55 -5.80 -3.81
C GLN A 27 -19.49 -6.16 -2.67
N ARG A 28 -19.87 -5.21 -1.80
CA ARG A 28 -20.91 -5.43 -0.77
C ARG A 28 -22.29 -5.78 -1.33
N HIS A 29 -22.55 -5.45 -2.59
CA HIS A 29 -23.85 -5.63 -3.26
C HIS A 29 -23.76 -6.52 -4.51
N ALA A 30 -22.56 -6.95 -4.89
CA ALA A 30 -22.36 -7.83 -6.04
C ALA A 30 -22.83 -9.26 -5.73
N THR A 31 -23.35 -9.94 -6.75
CA THR A 31 -23.48 -11.40 -6.69
C THR A 31 -22.08 -12.00 -6.77
N PRO A 32 -21.69 -12.92 -5.86
CA PRO A 32 -20.42 -13.65 -5.94
C PRO A 32 -20.16 -14.22 -7.33
N ASP A 33 -19.06 -13.79 -7.95
CA ASP A 33 -18.61 -14.28 -9.25
C ASP A 33 -17.13 -14.66 -9.19
N HIS A 34 -16.81 -15.81 -9.77
CA HIS A 34 -15.46 -16.37 -9.72
C HIS A 34 -14.45 -15.55 -10.54
N ALA A 35 -14.86 -15.01 -11.68
CA ALA A 35 -14.00 -14.17 -12.50
C ALA A 35 -13.69 -12.85 -11.77
N ASP A 36 -14.67 -12.27 -11.08
CA ASP A 36 -14.47 -11.10 -10.23
C ASP A 36 -13.49 -11.38 -9.08
N PHE A 37 -13.62 -12.52 -8.40
CA PHE A 37 -12.67 -12.91 -7.35
C PHE A 37 -11.24 -13.05 -7.89
N TYR A 38 -11.09 -13.67 -9.06
CA TYR A 38 -9.80 -13.83 -9.72
C TYR A 38 -9.18 -12.48 -10.12
N ALA A 39 -9.97 -11.60 -10.74
CA ALA A 39 -9.53 -10.28 -11.15
C ALA A 39 -9.14 -9.43 -9.94
N LEU A 40 -10.01 -9.34 -8.93
CA LEU A 40 -9.75 -8.56 -7.71
C LEU A 40 -8.54 -9.09 -6.93
N ALA A 41 -8.32 -10.39 -6.89
CA ALA A 41 -7.11 -10.96 -6.27
C ALA A 41 -5.83 -10.50 -6.97
N GLY A 42 -5.82 -10.46 -8.31
CA GLY A 42 -4.70 -9.94 -9.09
C GLY A 42 -4.43 -8.45 -8.83
N GLU A 43 -5.48 -7.64 -8.73
CA GLU A 43 -5.37 -6.21 -8.40
C GLU A 43 -4.83 -5.98 -6.97
N ILE A 44 -5.27 -6.80 -6.00
CA ILE A 44 -4.75 -6.76 -4.62
C ILE A 44 -3.25 -7.09 -4.61
N VAL A 45 -2.82 -8.16 -5.30
CA VAL A 45 -1.40 -8.54 -5.41
C VAL A 45 -0.58 -7.38 -6.00
N THR A 46 -1.04 -6.81 -7.11
CA THR A 46 -0.37 -5.72 -7.81
C THR A 46 -0.25 -4.48 -6.91
N THR A 47 -1.31 -4.14 -6.18
CA THR A 47 -1.32 -3.01 -5.23
C THR A 47 -0.38 -3.24 -4.06
N LEU A 48 -0.32 -4.46 -3.51
CA LEU A 48 0.60 -4.78 -2.43
C LEU A 48 2.07 -4.70 -2.89
N HIS A 49 2.38 -5.07 -4.13
CA HIS A 49 3.72 -4.85 -4.70
C HIS A 49 4.04 -3.36 -4.83
N ALA A 50 3.09 -2.54 -5.29
CA ALA A 50 3.28 -1.09 -5.34
C ALA A 50 3.54 -0.48 -3.94
N PHE A 51 2.89 -1.00 -2.90
CA PHE A 51 3.16 -0.60 -1.51
C PHE A 51 4.51 -1.11 -0.98
N ASP A 52 4.99 -2.30 -1.39
CA ASP A 52 6.34 -2.78 -1.08
C ASP A 52 7.41 -1.81 -1.63
N ASP A 53 7.22 -1.36 -2.87
CA ASP A 53 8.13 -0.41 -3.52
C ASP A 53 8.06 0.98 -2.88
N LEU A 54 6.85 1.51 -2.64
CA LEU A 54 6.67 2.82 -2.03
C LEU A 54 7.26 2.88 -0.61
N THR A 55 7.03 1.86 0.21
CA THR A 55 7.58 1.80 1.57
C THR A 55 9.11 1.73 1.57
N ALA A 56 9.71 1.06 0.57
CA ALA A 56 11.17 1.06 0.38
C ALA A 56 11.70 2.46 0.07
N VAL A 57 11.08 3.15 -0.90
CA VAL A 57 11.46 4.52 -1.29
C VAL A 57 11.32 5.49 -0.13
N LEU A 58 10.22 5.42 0.62
CA LEU A 58 10.01 6.30 1.78
C LEU A 58 11.02 6.02 2.90
N ALA A 59 11.37 4.75 3.17
CA ALA A 59 12.35 4.42 4.19
C ALA A 59 13.72 5.02 3.88
N GLU A 60 14.13 5.00 2.61
CA GLU A 60 15.36 5.62 2.13
C GLU A 60 15.30 7.14 2.22
N GLN A 61 14.22 7.76 1.73
CA GLN A 61 14.03 9.22 1.79
C GLN A 61 14.02 9.76 3.23
N VAL A 62 13.39 9.04 4.16
CA VAL A 62 13.36 9.40 5.58
C VAL A 62 14.74 9.26 6.22
N ALA A 63 15.48 8.17 5.92
CA ALA A 63 16.82 7.97 6.44
C ALA A 63 17.80 9.08 6.03
N MET A 64 17.67 9.58 4.80
CA MET A 64 18.52 10.67 4.26
C MET A 64 17.95 12.06 4.52
N TYR A 65 16.81 12.20 5.21
CA TYR A 65 16.08 13.47 5.26
C TYR A 65 16.91 14.60 5.90
N ALA A 66 17.63 14.30 6.99
CA ALA A 66 18.47 15.27 7.70
C ALA A 66 19.86 15.50 7.06
N GLU A 67 20.22 14.73 6.02
CA GLU A 67 21.53 14.89 5.37
C GLU A 67 21.65 16.28 4.73
N GLY A 68 22.62 17.07 5.20
CA GLY A 68 22.85 18.43 4.72
C GLY A 68 21.76 19.44 5.09
N ARG A 69 20.84 19.11 6.01
CA ARG A 69 19.71 19.99 6.39
C ARG A 69 19.57 20.09 7.92
N PRO A 70 19.44 21.31 8.48
CA PRO A 70 19.13 21.47 9.90
C PRO A 70 17.68 21.04 10.16
N VAL A 71 17.52 20.10 11.10
CA VAL A 71 16.21 19.61 11.56
C VAL A 71 16.10 19.82 13.07
N TYR A 72 14.88 20.02 13.56
CA TYR A 72 14.59 20.14 14.99
C TYR A 72 13.33 19.36 15.33
N ASP A 73 13.23 18.97 16.60
CA ASP A 73 12.07 18.28 17.14
C ASP A 73 11.19 19.31 17.84
N ASP A 74 9.91 19.38 17.48
CA ASP A 74 8.97 20.36 18.01
C ASP A 74 8.78 20.23 19.54
N THR A 75 8.95 19.01 20.07
CA THR A 75 8.87 18.77 21.51
C THR A 75 10.16 19.17 22.24
N ARG A 76 11.26 19.32 21.50
CA ARG A 76 12.63 19.54 22.00
C ARG A 76 13.09 18.48 23.02
N THR A 77 12.48 17.31 23.00
CA THR A 77 12.81 16.22 23.95
C THR A 77 13.59 15.09 23.29
N VAL A 78 13.53 14.98 21.97
CA VAL A 78 14.15 13.88 21.21
C VAL A 78 15.13 14.45 20.19
N ASP A 79 16.25 13.76 19.99
CA ASP A 79 17.14 14.03 18.86
C ASP A 79 16.38 13.77 17.53
N PRO A 80 16.23 14.77 16.65
CA PRO A 80 15.55 14.62 15.37
C PRO A 80 16.14 13.48 14.52
N ALA A 81 17.45 13.25 14.60
CA ALA A 81 18.10 12.17 13.87
C ALA A 81 17.63 10.79 14.37
N ALA A 82 17.54 10.62 15.69
CA ALA A 82 16.99 9.40 16.29
C ALA A 82 15.52 9.18 15.89
N ARG A 83 14.72 10.24 15.84
CA ARG A 83 13.30 10.16 15.44
C ARG A 83 13.12 9.78 13.97
N LEU A 84 13.95 10.31 13.08
CA LEU A 84 13.96 9.92 11.66
C LEU A 84 14.43 8.46 11.47
N ALA A 85 15.44 8.03 12.22
CA ALA A 85 15.90 6.64 12.19
C ALA A 85 14.79 5.66 12.65
N GLU A 86 14.06 6.01 13.70
CA GLU A 86 12.88 5.26 14.17
C GLU A 86 11.78 5.21 13.09
N ALA A 87 11.44 6.34 12.49
CA ALA A 87 10.45 6.39 11.41
C ALA A 87 10.85 5.52 10.20
N ALA A 88 12.13 5.52 9.81
CA ALA A 88 12.65 4.66 8.76
C ALA A 88 12.58 3.16 9.14
N ALA A 89 12.79 2.81 10.42
CA ALA A 89 12.60 1.45 10.90
C ALA A 89 11.13 1.01 10.81
N LEU A 90 10.18 1.86 11.22
CA LEU A 90 8.74 1.58 11.11
C LEU A 90 8.29 1.36 9.65
N LEU A 91 8.88 2.08 8.70
CA LEU A 91 8.61 1.86 7.26
C LEU A 91 9.15 0.50 6.79
N ARG A 92 10.31 0.05 7.27
CA ARG A 92 10.85 -1.29 6.99
C ARG A 92 9.99 -2.41 7.60
N ASP A 93 9.43 -2.18 8.78
CA ASP A 93 8.49 -3.13 9.39
C ASP A 93 7.18 -3.19 8.61
N THR A 94 6.65 -2.03 8.21
CA THR A 94 5.47 -1.93 7.33
C THR A 94 5.69 -2.71 6.04
N ARG A 95 6.85 -2.52 5.40
CA ARG A 95 7.26 -3.25 4.19
C ARG A 95 7.24 -4.77 4.40
N THR A 96 7.73 -5.25 5.53
CA THR A 96 7.70 -6.67 5.89
C THR A 96 6.27 -7.20 5.98
N GLY A 97 5.37 -6.44 6.60
CA GLY A 97 3.95 -6.76 6.66
C GLY A 97 3.28 -6.80 5.28
N VAL A 98 3.56 -5.82 4.42
CA VAL A 98 3.05 -5.76 3.04
C VAL A 98 3.50 -6.97 2.23
N ARG A 99 4.76 -7.40 2.35
CA ARG A 99 5.27 -8.61 1.68
C ARG A 99 4.57 -9.87 2.14
N ALA A 100 4.34 -10.01 3.44
CA ALA A 100 3.59 -11.15 3.98
C ALA A 100 2.15 -11.16 3.45
N ALA A 101 1.51 -10.01 3.37
CA ALA A 101 0.18 -9.86 2.77
C ALA A 101 0.19 -10.21 1.27
N ALA A 102 1.19 -9.75 0.51
CA ALA A 102 1.32 -10.04 -0.92
C ALA A 102 1.47 -11.55 -1.18
N GLN A 103 2.26 -12.25 -0.34
CA GLN A 103 2.39 -13.70 -0.40
C GLN A 103 1.07 -14.42 -0.08
N ALA A 104 0.30 -13.93 0.89
CA ALA A 104 -1.01 -14.48 1.20
C ALA A 104 -2.00 -14.26 0.03
N ALA A 105 -2.05 -13.05 -0.53
CA ALA A 105 -2.89 -12.72 -1.67
C ALA A 105 -2.54 -13.56 -2.92
N ASN A 106 -1.24 -13.76 -3.20
CA ASN A 106 -0.80 -14.62 -4.31
C ASN A 106 -1.19 -16.09 -4.12
N ARG A 107 -1.14 -16.60 -2.87
CA ARG A 107 -1.62 -17.96 -2.56
C ARG A 107 -3.13 -18.08 -2.77
N PHE A 108 -3.89 -17.08 -2.33
CA PHE A 108 -5.34 -17.02 -2.60
C PHE A 108 -5.62 -17.01 -4.10
N TRP A 109 -4.97 -16.10 -4.84
CA TRP A 109 -5.11 -15.97 -6.28
C TRP A 109 -4.81 -17.27 -7.02
N SER A 110 -3.73 -17.95 -6.63
CA SER A 110 -3.37 -19.27 -7.17
C SER A 110 -4.41 -20.34 -6.84
N ALA A 111 -4.92 -20.36 -5.61
CA ALA A 111 -5.93 -21.35 -5.19
C ALA A 111 -7.24 -21.19 -5.96
N ILE A 112 -7.71 -19.96 -6.15
CA ILE A 112 -8.96 -19.71 -6.90
C ILE A 112 -8.77 -19.90 -8.41
N GLY A 113 -7.58 -19.65 -8.95
CA GLY A 113 -7.28 -19.88 -10.38
C GLY A 113 -7.40 -21.34 -10.83
N HIS A 114 -7.40 -22.29 -9.89
CA HIS A 114 -7.61 -23.71 -10.16
C HIS A 114 -9.07 -24.17 -10.04
N ILE A 115 -10.01 -23.27 -9.71
CA ILE A 115 -11.43 -23.57 -9.63
C ILE A 115 -12.06 -23.29 -10.99
N GLY A 116 -12.58 -24.33 -11.67
CA GLY A 116 -13.46 -24.18 -12.82
C GLY A 116 -14.91 -24.17 -12.38
N THR A 117 -15.75 -23.31 -12.97
CA THR A 117 -17.20 -23.40 -12.83
C THR A 117 -17.75 -24.34 -13.90
N GLU A 118 -18.62 -25.29 -13.52
CA GLU A 118 -19.35 -26.08 -14.49
C GLU A 118 -20.33 -25.16 -15.23
N THR A 119 -20.02 -24.80 -16.48
CA THR A 119 -21.02 -24.22 -17.37
C THR A 119 -22.08 -25.28 -17.63
N THR A 120 -23.22 -25.17 -16.96
CA THR A 120 -24.40 -25.99 -17.31
C THR A 120 -24.83 -25.60 -18.73
N PRO A 121 -25.02 -26.56 -19.64
CA PRO A 121 -25.33 -26.30 -21.05
C PRO A 121 -26.69 -25.63 -21.28
#